data_AF-A0A9X1A9I8-F1
#
_entry.id   AF-A0A9X1A9I8-F1
#
_cell.length_a   1.000
_cell.length_b   1.000
_cell.length_c   1.000
_cell.angle_alpha   90.00
_cell.angle_beta   90.00
_cell.angle_gamma   90.00
#
_symmetry.space_group_name_H-M   'P 1'
#
loop_
_entity.id
_entity.type
_entity.pdbx_description
1 polymer ?
#
loop_
_entity_poly.entity_id
_entity_poly.type
_entity_poly.pdbx_seq_one_letter_code
_entity_poly.pdbx_strand_id
1 'polypeptide(L)'
;MKRIIHPLGNGVAVIIPFEQSGIPVEEIARKDVPAGVPYRIVTTADIPEDRTQRDLWTADFSQPDGHGIGAAAWRAEQEAILAAAHAEEIEEGT
;
A
#
# COMPACT_ATOMS: atom_id res chain seq x y z
N MET A 1 -12.72 -2.34 -9.83
CA MET A 1 -11.36 -2.61 -9.31
C MET A 1 -11.01 -1.56 -8.27
N LYS A 2 -10.15 -1.90 -7.31
CA LYS A 2 -9.64 -0.95 -6.30
C LYS A 2 -8.42 -0.19 -6.82
N ARG A 3 -8.20 1.00 -6.27
CA ARG A 3 -7.06 1.88 -6.55
C ARG A 3 -6.55 2.42 -5.24
N ILE A 4 -5.24 2.53 -5.10
CA ILE A 4 -4.61 3.12 -3.92
C ILE A 4 -4.15 4.51 -4.34
N ILE A 5 -4.56 5.53 -3.60
CA ILE A 5 -4.16 6.91 -3.83
C ILE A 5 -3.39 7.45 -2.64
N HIS A 6 -2.37 8.29 -2.90
CA HIS A 6 -1.59 8.95 -1.87
C HIS A 6 -1.11 10.32 -2.38
N PRO A 7 -0.81 11.28 -1.48
CA PRO A 7 -0.31 12.59 -1.90
C PRO A 7 1.08 12.46 -2.55
N LEU A 8 1.31 13.27 -3.58
CA LEU A 8 2.59 13.36 -4.28
C LEU A 8 2.85 14.82 -4.68
N GLY A 9 3.62 15.55 -3.86
CA GLY A 9 3.85 16.98 -4.07
C GLY A 9 2.53 17.75 -4.09
N ASN A 10 2.23 18.40 -5.21
CA ASN A 10 0.99 19.17 -5.40
C ASN A 10 -0.17 18.34 -5.98
N GLY A 11 0.06 17.06 -6.30
CA GLY A 11 -0.94 16.19 -6.94
C GLY A 11 -1.16 14.88 -6.20
N VAL A 12 -1.81 13.94 -6.88
CA VAL A 12 -2.17 12.63 -6.35
C VAL A 12 -1.51 11.52 -7.17
N ALA A 13 -0.81 10.63 -6.48
CA ALA A 13 -0.32 9.38 -7.05
C ALA A 13 -1.42 8.32 -7.03
N VAL A 14 -1.41 7.44 -8.03
CA VAL A 14 -2.35 6.33 -8.16
C VAL A 14 -1.56 5.06 -8.36
N ILE A 15 -1.74 4.11 -7.45
CA ILE A 15 -1.21 2.75 -7.54
C ILE A 15 -2.36 1.82 -7.93
N ILE A 16 -2.11 0.98 -8.94
CA ILE A 16 -3.03 -0.05 -9.39
C ILE A 16 -2.55 -1.37 -8.78
N PRO A 17 -3.25 -1.93 -7.79
CA PRO A 17 -2.85 -3.19 -7.18
C PRO A 17 -3.00 -4.34 -8.19
N PHE A 18 -2.07 -5.29 -8.15
CA PHE A 18 -2.24 -6.55 -8.87
C PHE A 18 -3.13 -7.49 -8.06
N GLU A 19 -4.40 -7.61 -8.46
CA GLU A 19 -5.44 -8.36 -7.73
C GLU A 19 -5.12 -9.86 -7.61
N GLN A 20 -4.26 -10.42 -8.49
CA GLN A 20 -3.85 -11.82 -8.46
C GLN A 20 -2.53 -12.06 -7.70
N SER A 21 -2.05 -11.08 -6.94
CA SER A 21 -0.82 -11.22 -6.14
C SER A 21 -0.96 -12.15 -4.93
N GLY A 22 -2.19 -12.45 -4.49
CA GLY A 22 -2.46 -13.16 -3.25
C GLY A 22 -2.30 -12.31 -1.98
N ILE A 23 -1.99 -11.01 -2.13
CA ILE A 23 -1.83 -10.06 -1.03
C ILE A 23 -3.08 -9.16 -0.97
N PRO A 24 -3.67 -8.93 0.22
CA PRO A 24 -4.77 -7.97 0.37
C PRO A 24 -4.38 -6.56 -0.08
N VAL A 25 -5.34 -5.80 -0.62
CA VAL A 25 -5.08 -4.46 -1.15
C VAL A 25 -4.57 -3.48 -0.08
N GLU A 26 -5.02 -3.67 1.16
CA GLU A 26 -4.59 -2.92 2.34
C GLU A 26 -3.09 -3.12 2.59
N GLU A 27 -2.61 -4.36 2.45
CA GLU A 27 -1.21 -4.71 2.65
C GLU A 27 -0.34 -4.26 1.47
N ILE A 28 -0.89 -4.31 0.24
CA ILE A 28 -0.25 -3.68 -0.92
C ILE A 28 -0.08 -2.19 -0.69
N ALA A 29 -1.11 -1.50 -0.19
CA ALA A 29 -1.04 -0.07 0.11
C ALA A 29 0.02 0.23 1.19
N ARG A 30 0.04 -0.55 2.28
CA ARG A 30 1.03 -0.43 3.36
C ARG A 30 2.46 -0.60 2.84
N LYS A 31 2.68 -1.55 1.92
CA LYS A 31 3.98 -1.86 1.30
C LYS A 31 4.43 -0.81 0.28
N ASP A 32 3.56 -0.44 -0.65
CA ASP A 32 3.92 0.34 -1.85
C ASP A 32 3.87 1.85 -1.62
N VAL A 33 3.14 2.31 -0.59
CA VAL A 33 3.10 3.72 -0.21
C VAL A 33 4.35 4.05 0.64
N PRO A 34 5.03 5.19 0.41
CA PRO A 34 6.20 5.56 1.20
C PRO A 34 5.91 5.65 2.71
N ALA A 35 6.96 5.45 3.51
CA ALA A 35 6.87 5.47 4.97
C ALA A 35 6.25 6.77 5.50
N GLY A 36 5.23 6.65 6.36
CA GLY A 36 4.54 7.77 6.99
C GLY A 36 3.59 8.54 6.06
N VAL A 37 3.45 8.15 4.80
CA VAL A 37 2.53 8.81 3.86
C VAL A 37 1.12 8.21 4.01
N PRO A 38 0.09 9.04 4.25
CA PRO A 38 -1.29 8.57 4.30
C PRO A 38 -1.76 8.09 2.93
N TYR A 39 -2.60 7.05 2.90
CA TYR A 39 -3.22 6.58 1.67
C TYR A 39 -4.72 6.36 1.84
N ARG A 40 -5.41 6.30 0.70
CA ARG A 40 -6.80 5.86 0.62
C ARG A 40 -7.00 4.79 -0.45
N ILE A 41 -7.95 3.90 -0.23
CA ILE A 41 -8.31 2.82 -1.13
C ILE A 41 -9.67 3.16 -1.76
N VAL A 42 -9.62 3.64 -3.00
CA VAL A 42 -10.79 4.13 -3.74
C VAL A 42 -11.18 3.16 -4.83
N THR A 43 -12.34 3.41 -5.46
CA THR A 43 -12.77 2.68 -6.65
C THR A 43 -12.26 3.37 -7.91
N THR A 44 -12.31 2.68 -9.05
CA THR A 44 -12.01 3.29 -10.35
C THR A 44 -12.93 4.46 -10.70
N ALA A 45 -14.15 4.49 -10.17
CA ALA A 45 -15.11 5.57 -10.43
C ALA A 45 -14.73 6.89 -9.75
N ASP A 46 -13.90 6.82 -8.71
CA ASP A 46 -13.41 7.99 -7.97
C ASP A 46 -12.21 8.65 -8.66
N ILE A 47 -11.67 8.04 -9.72
CA ILE A 47 -10.51 8.55 -10.46
C ILE A 47 -10.99 9.10 -11.81
N PRO A 48 -10.67 10.36 -12.14
CA PRO A 48 -11.02 10.91 -13.45
C PRO A 48 -10.39 10.09 -14.59
N GLU A 49 -11.18 9.77 -15.61
CA GLU A 49 -10.71 9.04 -16.80
C GLU A 49 -9.73 9.90 -17.63
N ASP A 50 -10.01 11.20 -17.74
CA ASP A 50 -9.11 12.16 -18.39
C ASP A 50 -7.96 12.55 -17.45
N ARG A 51 -6.75 12.15 -17.85
CA ARG A 51 -5.50 12.35 -17.09
C ARG A 51 -4.66 13.53 -17.59
N THR A 52 -5.14 14.31 -18.55
CA THR A 52 -4.39 15.44 -19.14
C THR A 52 -3.98 16.49 -18.11
N GLN A 53 -4.81 16.70 -17.08
CA GLN A 53 -4.57 17.66 -15.99
C GLN A 53 -4.37 16.97 -14.64
N ARG A 54 -3.74 15.79 -14.63
CA ARG A 54 -3.54 14.99 -13.41
C ARG A 54 -2.75 15.68 -12.30
N ASP A 55 -1.93 16.67 -12.65
CA ASP A 55 -1.14 17.43 -11.70
C ASP A 55 -1.99 18.41 -10.87
N LEU A 56 -3.25 18.65 -11.29
CA LEU A 56 -4.23 19.46 -10.56
C LEU A 56 -5.18 18.61 -9.70
N TRP A 57 -5.03 17.28 -9.72
CA TRP A 57 -5.90 16.41 -8.94
C TRP A 57 -5.63 16.59 -7.45
N THR A 58 -6.72 16.67 -6.69
CA THR A 58 -6.71 16.78 -5.23
C THR A 58 -7.56 15.68 -4.63
N ALA A 59 -7.22 15.27 -3.41
CA ALA A 59 -7.97 14.30 -2.63
C ALA A 59 -7.85 14.64 -1.15
N ASP A 60 -8.88 14.27 -0.38
CA ASP A 60 -8.87 14.46 1.07
C ASP A 60 -8.26 13.23 1.77
N PHE A 61 -7.15 13.48 2.48
CA PHE A 61 -6.40 12.52 3.28
C PHE A 61 -6.52 12.79 4.79
N SER A 62 -7.45 13.63 5.23
CA SER A 62 -7.67 13.94 6.66
C SER A 62 -8.16 12.72 7.45
N GLN A 63 -8.84 11.78 6.78
CA GLN A 63 -9.26 10.48 7.31
C GLN A 63 -8.70 9.38 6.38
N PRO A 64 -7.41 9.02 6.53
CA PRO A 64 -6.79 8.03 5.67
C PRO A 64 -7.21 6.61 6.08
N ASP A 65 -7.18 5.68 5.11
CA ASP A 65 -7.43 4.26 5.37
C ASP A 65 -6.20 3.58 6.01
N GLY A 66 -5.03 4.21 5.89
CA GLY A 66 -3.79 3.78 6.54
C GLY A 66 -2.59 4.65 6.17
N HIS A 67 -1.42 4.24 6.64
CA HIS A 67 -0.15 4.89 6.33
C HIS A 67 0.84 3.87 5.76
N GLY A 68 1.57 4.27 4.74
CA GLY A 68 2.63 3.45 4.17
C GLY A 68 3.76 3.22 5.17
N ILE A 69 4.39 2.06 5.08
CA ILE A 69 5.66 1.76 5.75
C ILE A 69 6.82 1.66 4.74
N GLY A 70 6.50 1.60 3.45
CA GLY A 70 7.46 1.42 2.36
C GLY A 70 8.01 0.00 2.25
N ALA A 71 8.46 -0.34 1.04
CA ALA A 71 8.87 -1.69 0.69
C ALA A 71 10.09 -2.22 1.46
N ALA A 72 10.94 -1.35 2.01
CA ALA A 72 12.09 -1.77 2.81
C ALA A 72 11.64 -2.29 4.20
N ALA A 73 10.85 -1.50 4.93
CA ALA A 73 10.32 -1.90 6.23
C ALA A 73 9.41 -3.13 6.08
N TRP A 74 8.59 -3.17 5.04
CA TRP A 74 7.71 -4.30 4.78
C TRP A 74 8.49 -5.60 4.59
N ARG A 75 9.57 -5.58 3.80
CA ARG A 75 10.42 -6.77 3.60
C ARG A 75 11.09 -7.22 4.89
N ALA A 76 11.57 -6.27 5.71
CA ALA A 76 12.16 -6.60 7.01
C ALA A 76 11.13 -7.27 7.95
N GLU A 77 9.88 -6.82 7.95
CA GLU A 77 8.80 -7.48 8.71
C GLU A 77 8.55 -8.90 8.20
N GLN A 78 8.49 -9.12 6.88
CA GLN A 78 8.28 -10.46 6.32
C GLN A 78 9.44 -11.42 6.64
N GLU A 79 10.67 -10.92 6.56
CA GLU A 79 11.86 -11.69 6.93
C GLU A 79 11.83 -12.09 8.40
N ALA A 80 11.45 -11.17 9.30
CA ALA A 80 11.31 -11.45 10.72
C ALA A 80 10.21 -12.49 11.00
N ILE A 81 9.06 -12.39 10.32
CA ILE A 81 7.97 -13.37 10.43
C ILE A 81 8.43 -14.76 9.99
N LEU A 82 9.13 -14.83 8.84
CA LEU A 82 9.64 -16.09 8.32
C LEU A 82 10.70 -16.71 9.26
N ALA A 83 11.59 -15.89 9.81
CA ALA A 83 12.60 -16.33 10.76
C ALA A 83 11.98 -16.86 12.06
N ALA A 84 10.93 -16.20 12.57
CA ALA A 84 10.20 -16.66 13.75
C ALA A 84 9.48 -17.98 13.51
N ALA A 85 8.76 -18.11 12.39
CA ALA A 85 8.09 -19.35 12.01
C ALA A 85 9.08 -20.51 11.89
N HIS A 86 10.25 -20.27 11.30
CA HIS A 86 11.30 -21.29 11.21
C HIS A 86 11.88 -21.70 12.57
N ALA A 87 12.02 -20.75 13.50
CA ALA A 87 12.51 -21.05 14.85
C ALA A 87 11.51 -21.94 15.63
N GLU A 88 10.22 -21.68 15.50
CA GLU A 88 9.15 -22.49 16.11
C GLU A 88 9.13 -23.93 15.56
N GLU A 89 9.31 -24.11 14.25
CA GLU A 89 9.41 -25.44 13.62
C GLU A 89 10.59 -26.28 14.16
N ILE A 90 11.72 -25.63 14.47
CA ILE A 90 12.88 -26.32 15.06
C ILE A 90 12.57 -26.77 16.49
N GLU A 91 11.88 -25.94 17.28
CA GLU A 91 11.52 -26.25 18.67
C GLU A 91 10.48 -27.38 18.76
N GLU A 92 9.44 -27.37 17.91
CA GLU A 92 8.43 -28.44 17.87
C GLU A 92 8.96 -29.78 17.31
N GLY A 93 10.06 -29.75 16.56
CA GLY A 93 10.70 -30.93 15.97
C GLY A 93 11.77 -31.61 16.85
N THR A 94 12.03 -31.09 18.06
CA THR A 94 12.97 -31.63 19.05
C THR A 94 12.29 -32.25 20.26
#